data_AF-A0A9P6EKQ6-F1
#
_entry.id   AF-A0A9P6EKQ6-F1
#
_cell.length_a   1.000
_cell.length_b   1.000
_cell.length_c   1.000
_cell.angle_alpha   90.00
_cell.angle_beta   90.00
_cell.angle_gamma   90.00
#
_symmetry.space_group_name_H-M   'P 1'
#
loop_
_entity.id
_entity.type
_entity.pdbx_description
1 polymer ?
#
loop_
_entity_poly.entity_id
_entity_poly.type
_entity_poly.pdbx_seq_one_letter_code
_entity_poly.pdbx_strand_id
1 'polypeptide(L)'
;MDVAQAAAAYVGPVSDAFVFVTKKVHPIWFPYALAPTLHAARVSTIFQANVRRSPTPLSWGQYITGFLIMSWGGTILSCLLLGLPAPMLYSVHPFINYVSVHLFCTALFTTFPNLLSPALLDTTLWPIDALLRTNGIIATLGLFSHPSVHPEYKNSALTHLITGAIASAAGGVSVGTIGGFTSNWTFGTPPFLRAGAGWAGTLDLWGGALVGNPYLWKSHWSPRFR
;
A
#
# COMPACT_ATOMS: atom_id res chain seq x y z
N MET A 1 3.51 23.68 -30.39
CA MET A 1 3.62 22.40 -29.66
C MET A 1 2.22 21.96 -29.32
N ASP A 2 1.85 20.77 -29.78
CA ASP A 2 0.52 20.22 -29.55
C ASP A 2 0.32 19.99 -28.04
N VAL A 3 -0.88 20.26 -27.51
CA VAL A 3 -1.16 20.16 -26.06
C VAL A 3 -0.82 18.75 -25.54
N ALA A 4 -0.99 17.73 -26.39
CA ALA A 4 -0.61 16.35 -26.10
C ALA A 4 0.90 16.14 -25.97
N GLN A 5 1.73 16.81 -26.77
CA GLN A 5 3.20 16.73 -26.67
C GLN A 5 3.73 17.47 -25.45
N ALA A 6 3.14 18.61 -25.11
CA ALA A 6 3.46 19.32 -23.87
C ALA A 6 3.09 18.46 -22.65
N ALA A 7 1.89 17.88 -22.61
CA ALA A 7 1.46 16.98 -21.54
C ALA A 7 2.35 15.73 -21.43
N ALA A 8 2.74 15.11 -22.56
CA ALA A 8 3.63 13.96 -22.56
C ALA A 8 5.01 14.28 -21.96
N ALA A 9 5.55 15.48 -22.20
CA ALA A 9 6.83 15.91 -21.62
C ALA A 9 6.76 16.09 -20.09
N TYR A 10 5.62 16.54 -19.55
CA TYR A 10 5.43 16.71 -18.10
C TYR A 10 5.08 15.40 -17.38
N VAL A 11 4.39 14.48 -18.05
CA VAL A 11 3.94 13.19 -17.44
C VAL A 11 4.96 12.06 -17.66
N GLY A 12 5.84 12.18 -18.66
CA GLY A 12 6.89 11.22 -18.98
C GLY A 12 7.74 10.79 -17.78
N PRO A 13 8.34 11.74 -17.03
CA PRO A 13 9.14 11.41 -15.85
C PRO A 13 8.35 10.65 -14.76
N VAL A 14 7.06 10.95 -14.60
CA VAL A 14 6.19 10.26 -13.64
C VAL A 14 5.93 8.82 -14.10
N SER A 15 5.68 8.61 -15.40
CA SER A 15 5.55 7.29 -16.00
C SER A 15 6.83 6.45 -15.87
N ASP A 16 7.99 7.07 -16.11
CA ASP A 16 9.29 6.40 -15.99
C ASP A 16 9.60 5.99 -14.54
N ALA A 17 9.14 6.76 -13.56
CA ALA A 17 9.24 6.41 -12.16
C ALA A 17 8.48 5.12 -11.82
N PHE A 18 7.29 4.91 -12.41
CA PHE A 18 6.56 3.64 -12.26
C PHE A 18 7.33 2.45 -12.85
N VAL A 19 7.96 2.63 -14.01
CA VAL A 19 8.81 1.59 -14.60
C VAL A 19 10.03 1.32 -13.73
N PHE A 20 10.67 2.36 -13.20
CA PHE A 20 11.85 2.23 -12.35
C PHE A 20 11.57 1.38 -11.10
N VAL A 21 10.43 1.59 -10.42
CA VAL A 21 10.10 0.83 -9.21
C VAL A 21 9.76 -0.65 -9.48
N THR A 22 9.63 -1.07 -10.74
CA THR A 22 9.52 -2.50 -11.07
C THR A 22 10.87 -3.22 -11.12
N LYS A 23 12.00 -2.48 -11.17
CA LYS A 23 13.34 -3.07 -11.18
C LYS A 23 13.64 -3.78 -9.85
N LYS A 24 14.53 -4.77 -9.89
CA LYS A 24 15.00 -5.46 -8.69
C LYS A 24 15.89 -4.54 -7.84
N VAL A 25 15.82 -4.69 -6.52
CA VAL A 25 16.73 -4.03 -5.56
C VAL A 25 18.17 -4.44 -5.85
N HIS A 26 18.42 -5.74 -5.97
CA HIS A 26 19.70 -6.28 -6.40
C HIS A 26 19.49 -7.57 -7.20
N PRO A 27 20.09 -7.74 -8.39
CA PRO A 27 19.77 -8.87 -9.28
C PRO A 27 20.07 -10.26 -8.68
N ILE A 28 21.07 -10.35 -7.79
CA ILE A 28 21.55 -11.62 -7.20
C ILE A 28 21.19 -11.73 -5.71
N TRP A 29 21.73 -10.85 -4.86
CA TRP A 29 21.58 -10.90 -3.40
C TRP A 29 20.17 -10.62 -2.87
N PHE A 30 19.39 -9.79 -3.55
CA PHE A 30 18.03 -9.45 -3.11
C PHE A 30 17.12 -9.21 -4.33
N PRO A 31 16.71 -10.28 -5.04
CA PRO A 31 16.09 -10.20 -6.37
C PRO A 31 14.60 -9.84 -6.33
N TYR A 32 14.20 -9.00 -5.37
CA TYR A 32 12.83 -8.51 -5.21
C TYR A 32 12.67 -7.15 -5.85
N ALA A 33 11.48 -6.87 -6.40
CA ALA A 33 11.18 -5.59 -7.02
C ALA A 33 11.23 -4.44 -6.00
N LEU A 34 11.68 -3.27 -6.43
CA LEU A 34 11.83 -2.06 -5.61
C LEU A 34 10.51 -1.63 -5.00
N ALA A 35 9.40 -1.64 -5.75
CA ALA A 35 8.10 -1.20 -5.28
C ALA A 35 7.65 -1.91 -3.98
N PRO A 36 7.53 -3.25 -3.92
CA PRO A 36 7.15 -3.95 -2.69
C PRO A 36 8.19 -3.82 -1.57
N THR A 37 9.49 -3.69 -1.89
CA THR A 37 10.53 -3.48 -0.88
C THR A 37 10.45 -2.09 -0.25
N LEU A 38 10.30 -1.04 -1.05
CA LEU A 38 10.13 0.34 -0.57
C LEU A 38 8.81 0.50 0.18
N HIS A 39 7.74 -0.15 -0.29
CA HIS A 39 6.46 -0.21 0.43
C HIS A 39 6.61 -0.88 1.80
N ALA A 40 7.30 -2.03 1.87
CA ALA A 40 7.59 -2.70 3.13
C ALA A 40 8.38 -1.80 4.10
N ALA A 41 9.40 -1.08 3.61
CA ALA A 41 10.18 -0.14 4.41
C ALA A 41 9.30 1.01 4.92
N ARG A 42 8.48 1.58 4.04
CA ARG A 42 7.55 2.66 4.38
C ARG A 42 6.53 2.22 5.43
N VAL A 43 5.84 1.10 5.21
CA VAL A 43 4.88 0.56 6.19
C VAL A 43 5.58 0.24 7.51
N SER A 44 6.82 -0.26 7.48
CA SER A 44 7.62 -0.52 8.69
C SER A 44 7.82 0.77 9.50
N THR A 45 8.18 1.89 8.86
CA THR A 45 8.33 3.17 9.57
C THR A 45 7.06 3.58 10.31
N ILE A 46 5.91 3.53 9.64
CA ILE A 46 4.62 3.94 10.23
C ILE A 46 4.21 2.95 11.32
N PHE A 47 4.34 1.65 11.08
CA PHE A 47 3.99 0.62 12.05
C PHE A 47 4.80 0.75 13.32
N GLN A 48 6.13 0.89 13.21
CA GLN A 48 7.01 1.07 14.36
C GLN A 48 6.72 2.35 15.12
N ALA A 49 6.46 3.46 14.42
CA ALA A 49 6.10 4.72 15.06
C ALA A 49 4.80 4.61 15.89
N ASN A 50 3.83 3.81 15.44
CA ASN A 50 2.61 3.56 16.20
C ASN A 50 2.81 2.57 17.36
N VAL A 51 3.54 1.48 17.13
CA VAL A 51 3.84 0.48 18.18
C VAL A 51 4.64 1.09 19.33
N ARG A 52 5.60 1.98 19.05
CA ARG A 52 6.40 2.65 20.11
C ARG A 52 5.59 3.62 20.98
N ARG A 53 4.35 3.95 20.60
CA ARG A 53 3.41 4.69 21.44
C ARG A 53 2.67 3.78 22.42
N SER A 54 2.74 2.46 22.23
CA SER A 54 2.12 1.50 23.14
C SER A 54 2.91 1.44 24.46
N PRO A 55 2.22 1.42 25.62
CA PRO A 55 2.89 1.30 26.91
C PRO A 55 3.54 -0.07 27.13
N THR A 56 3.09 -1.10 26.40
CA THR A 56 3.56 -2.49 26.55
C THR A 56 4.20 -2.96 25.24
N PRO A 57 5.40 -3.55 25.28
CA PRO A 57 6.03 -4.09 24.08
C PRO A 57 5.21 -5.26 23.51
N LEU A 58 5.18 -5.35 22.18
CA LEU A 58 4.53 -6.45 21.48
C LEU A 58 5.44 -7.68 21.49
N SER A 59 4.84 -8.87 21.57
CA SER A 59 5.56 -10.10 21.22
C SER A 59 5.98 -10.07 19.74
N TRP A 60 7.05 -10.78 19.38
CA TRP A 60 7.51 -10.86 17.99
C TRP A 60 6.42 -11.36 17.03
N GLY A 61 5.60 -12.31 17.47
CA GLY A 61 4.47 -12.81 16.67
C GLY A 61 3.44 -11.71 16.37
N GLN A 62 3.04 -10.94 17.38
CA GLN A 62 2.13 -9.80 17.20
C GLN A 62 2.75 -8.69 16.36
N TYR A 63 4.03 -8.42 16.57
CA TYR A 63 4.78 -7.39 15.88
C TYR A 63 4.88 -7.66 14.37
N ILE A 64 5.30 -8.88 13.99
CA ILE A 64 5.36 -9.29 12.58
C ILE A 64 3.95 -9.41 11.98
N THR A 65 3.00 -10.02 12.69
CA THR A 65 1.64 -10.19 12.15
C THR A 65 0.95 -8.85 11.93
N GLY A 66 1.04 -7.92 12.89
CA GLY A 66 0.52 -6.56 12.74
C GLY A 66 1.13 -5.84 11.55
N PHE A 67 2.45 -5.93 11.39
CA PHE A 67 3.13 -5.36 10.22
C PHE A 67 2.66 -5.96 8.89
N LEU A 68 2.48 -7.29 8.82
CA LEU A 68 2.01 -7.98 7.61
C LEU A 68 0.56 -7.62 7.27
N ILE A 69 -0.33 -7.53 8.25
CA ILE A 69 -1.71 -7.05 8.04
C ILE A 69 -1.69 -5.63 7.50
N MET A 70 -0.84 -4.75 8.04
CA MET A 70 -0.71 -3.37 7.56
C MET A 70 -0.17 -3.32 6.13
N SER A 71 0.76 -4.22 5.81
CA SER A 71 1.43 -4.25 4.51
C SER A 71 0.55 -4.81 3.39
N TRP A 72 -0.22 -5.86 3.69
CA TRP A 72 -0.94 -6.66 2.69
C TRP A 72 -2.45 -6.49 2.73
N GLY A 73 -3.00 -5.75 3.70
CA GLY A 73 -4.45 -5.58 3.87
C GLY A 73 -5.15 -5.11 2.60
N GLY A 74 -4.54 -4.21 1.81
CA GLY A 74 -5.05 -3.78 0.50
C GLY A 74 -5.27 -4.96 -0.45
N THR A 75 -4.20 -5.68 -0.80
CA THR A 75 -4.30 -6.81 -1.73
C THR A 75 -5.17 -7.94 -1.20
N ILE A 76 -5.06 -8.29 0.09
CA ILE A 76 -5.86 -9.38 0.68
C ILE A 76 -7.36 -9.05 0.61
N LEU A 77 -7.77 -7.85 1.03
CA LEU A 77 -9.18 -7.47 0.99
C LEU A 77 -9.69 -7.28 -0.44
N SER A 78 -8.87 -6.78 -1.36
CA SER A 78 -9.26 -6.68 -2.77
C SER A 78 -9.42 -8.07 -3.41
N CYS A 79 -8.52 -9.01 -3.15
CA CYS A 79 -8.66 -10.39 -3.58
C CYS A 79 -9.92 -11.03 -2.99
N LEU A 80 -10.18 -10.83 -1.69
CA LEU A 80 -11.39 -11.32 -1.03
C LEU A 80 -12.66 -10.75 -1.67
N LEU A 81 -12.72 -9.43 -1.92
CA LEU A 81 -13.85 -8.76 -2.56
C LEU A 81 -14.11 -9.31 -3.97
N LEU A 82 -13.05 -9.61 -4.71
CA LEU A 82 -13.12 -10.09 -6.09
C LEU A 82 -13.24 -11.62 -6.21
N GLY A 83 -13.26 -12.35 -5.09
CA GLY A 83 -13.30 -13.82 -5.09
C GLY A 83 -12.03 -14.46 -5.66
N LEU A 84 -10.87 -13.81 -5.51
CA LEU A 84 -9.57 -14.26 -6.00
C LEU A 84 -8.69 -14.78 -4.86
N PRO A 85 -7.80 -15.76 -5.11
CA PRO A 85 -6.79 -16.16 -4.14
C PRO A 85 -5.72 -15.07 -3.98
N ALA A 86 -5.38 -14.73 -2.73
CA ALA A 86 -4.38 -13.69 -2.46
C ALA A 86 -2.93 -14.25 -2.54
N PRO A 87 -2.05 -13.71 -3.41
CA PRO A 87 -0.67 -14.19 -3.61
C PRO A 87 0.21 -14.30 -2.39
N MET A 88 -0.02 -13.41 -1.44
CA MET A 88 0.78 -13.35 -0.24
C MET A 88 0.51 -14.53 0.71
N LEU A 89 -0.56 -15.29 0.50
CA LEU A 89 -0.92 -16.43 1.35
C LEU A 89 -0.43 -17.78 0.81
N TYR A 90 0.02 -17.84 -0.45
CA TYR A 90 0.47 -19.09 -1.09
C TYR A 90 1.92 -19.06 -1.58
N SER A 91 2.63 -17.94 -1.42
CA SER A 91 4.04 -17.82 -1.80
C SER A 91 4.86 -17.36 -0.60
N VAL A 92 6.06 -17.95 -0.43
CA VAL A 92 7.02 -17.53 0.60
C VAL A 92 7.79 -16.25 0.20
N HIS A 93 7.86 -15.93 -1.08
CA HIS A 93 8.65 -14.79 -1.57
C HIS A 93 8.20 -13.43 -0.99
N PRO A 94 6.89 -13.12 -0.90
CA PRO A 94 6.42 -11.93 -0.21
C PRO A 94 6.84 -11.89 1.26
N PHE A 95 6.79 -13.01 1.98
CA PHE A 95 7.24 -13.07 3.36
C PHE A 95 8.71 -12.70 3.48
N ILE A 96 9.57 -13.31 2.65
CA ILE A 96 11.01 -13.01 2.68
C ILE A 96 11.24 -11.52 2.46
N ASN A 97 10.66 -10.92 1.43
CA ASN A 97 10.86 -9.49 1.15
C ASN A 97 10.36 -8.59 2.30
N TYR A 98 9.11 -8.77 2.72
CA TYR A 98 8.50 -7.87 3.70
C TYR A 98 9.10 -8.05 5.09
N VAL A 99 9.27 -9.29 5.55
CA VAL A 99 9.82 -9.57 6.87
C VAL A 99 11.30 -9.18 6.94
N SER A 100 12.11 -9.48 5.92
CA SER A 100 13.54 -9.09 5.96
C SER A 100 13.72 -7.57 6.00
N VAL A 101 12.94 -6.83 5.20
CA VAL A 101 12.95 -5.36 5.21
C VAL A 101 12.48 -4.83 6.55
N HIS A 102 11.43 -5.41 7.12
CA HIS A 102 10.94 -5.01 8.43
C HIS A 102 11.99 -5.20 9.51
N LEU A 103 12.62 -6.38 9.58
CA LEU A 103 13.69 -6.68 10.52
C LEU A 103 14.90 -5.75 10.35
N PHE A 104 15.29 -5.45 9.11
CA PHE A 104 16.34 -4.47 8.83
C PHE A 104 15.97 -3.08 9.37
N CYS A 105 14.76 -2.59 9.10
CA CYS A 105 14.28 -1.32 9.64
C CYS A 105 14.20 -1.34 11.18
N THR A 106 13.76 -2.44 11.79
CA THR A 106 13.72 -2.60 13.25
C THR A 106 15.12 -2.51 13.84
N ALA A 107 16.12 -3.16 13.23
CA ALA A 107 17.51 -3.02 13.65
C ALA A 107 17.99 -1.57 13.51
N LEU A 108 17.77 -0.95 12.34
CA LEU A 108 18.17 0.44 12.06
C LEU A 108 17.58 1.43 13.09
N PHE A 109 16.28 1.36 13.37
CA PHE A 109 15.62 2.28 14.29
C PHE A 109 15.82 1.93 15.77
N THR A 110 16.31 0.73 16.07
CA THR A 110 16.78 0.39 17.42
C THR A 110 18.16 0.99 17.67
N THR A 111 19.06 0.91 16.68
CA THR A 111 20.40 1.49 16.76
C THR A 111 20.39 3.02 16.66
N PHE A 112 19.53 3.58 15.81
CA PHE A 112 19.41 5.02 15.58
C PHE A 112 17.95 5.49 15.77
N PRO A 113 17.46 5.60 17.02
CA PRO A 113 16.07 5.93 17.29
C PRO A 113 15.60 7.26 16.69
N ASN A 114 16.51 8.24 16.59
CA ASN A 114 16.22 9.58 16.05
C ASN A 114 15.87 9.57 14.56
N LEU A 115 16.23 8.51 13.82
CA LEU A 115 15.84 8.37 12.41
C LEU A 115 14.35 8.07 12.24
N LEU A 116 13.70 7.52 13.28
CA LEU A 116 12.26 7.25 13.26
C LEU A 116 11.48 8.52 13.62
N SER A 117 11.39 9.44 12.66
CA SER A 117 10.58 10.65 12.77
C SER A 117 9.48 10.65 11.70
N PRO A 118 8.21 10.30 12.05
CA PRO A 118 7.12 10.27 11.08
C PRO A 118 6.96 11.58 10.33
N ALA A 119 7.01 12.72 11.02
CA ALA A 119 6.87 14.02 10.38
C ALA A 119 7.97 14.28 9.33
N LEU A 120 9.23 13.95 9.64
CA LEU A 120 10.34 14.12 8.71
C LEU A 120 10.23 13.14 7.53
N LEU A 121 9.95 11.87 7.82
CA LEU A 121 9.84 10.83 6.78
C LEU A 121 8.65 11.10 5.86
N ASP A 122 7.51 11.52 6.40
CA ASP A 122 6.32 11.87 5.63
C ASP A 122 6.60 13.10 4.74
N THR A 123 7.29 14.11 5.27
CA THR A 123 7.61 15.34 4.50
C THR A 123 8.67 15.11 3.42
N THR A 124 9.63 14.20 3.64
CA THR A 124 10.73 13.95 2.71
C THR A 124 10.40 12.87 1.67
N LEU A 125 9.60 11.88 2.05
CA LEU A 125 9.29 10.72 1.20
C LEU A 125 7.89 10.77 0.59
N TRP A 126 7.12 11.86 0.76
CA TRP A 126 5.77 11.97 0.18
C TRP A 126 5.68 11.64 -1.32
N PRO A 127 6.64 12.00 -2.21
CA PRO A 127 6.51 11.66 -3.62
C PRO A 127 6.67 10.16 -3.87
N ILE A 128 7.55 9.51 -3.10
CA ILE A 128 7.77 8.07 -3.15
C ILE A 128 6.54 7.35 -2.58
N ASP A 129 5.99 7.82 -1.45
CA ASP A 129 4.76 7.27 -0.86
C ASP A 129 3.59 7.35 -1.85
N ALA A 130 3.39 8.51 -2.48
CA ALA A 130 2.37 8.70 -3.51
C ALA A 130 2.57 7.74 -4.70
N LEU A 131 3.81 7.62 -5.20
CA LEU A 131 4.15 6.71 -6.29
C LEU A 131 3.84 5.24 -5.94
N LEU A 132 4.28 4.79 -4.76
CA LEU A 132 4.08 3.41 -4.30
C LEU A 132 2.60 3.10 -4.09
N ARG A 133 1.85 4.04 -3.52
CA ARG A 133 0.41 3.92 -3.31
C ARG A 133 -0.34 3.86 -4.63
N THR A 134 -0.06 4.76 -5.57
CA THR A 134 -0.65 4.72 -6.90
C THR A 134 -0.30 3.42 -7.63
N ASN A 135 0.94 2.94 -7.52
CA ASN A 135 1.34 1.67 -8.11
C ASN A 135 0.55 0.50 -7.51
N GLY A 136 0.32 0.50 -6.19
CA GLY A 136 -0.52 -0.49 -5.51
C GLY A 136 -1.97 -0.47 -6.00
N ILE A 137 -2.56 0.72 -6.16
CA ILE A 137 -3.92 0.87 -6.70
C ILE A 137 -3.98 0.34 -8.14
N ILE A 138 -3.06 0.78 -9.02
CA ILE A 138 -2.98 0.35 -10.42
C ILE A 138 -2.84 -1.18 -10.52
N ALA A 139 -1.93 -1.78 -9.76
CA ALA A 139 -1.73 -3.23 -9.73
C ALA A 139 -3.00 -3.96 -9.25
N THR A 140 -3.72 -3.40 -8.27
CA THR A 140 -4.97 -3.98 -7.76
C THR A 140 -6.11 -3.86 -8.77
N LEU A 141 -6.23 -2.74 -9.50
CA LEU A 141 -7.18 -2.61 -10.60
C LEU A 141 -6.87 -3.60 -11.74
N GLY A 142 -5.59 -3.94 -11.93
CA GLY A 142 -5.17 -5.01 -12.84
C GLY A 142 -5.86 -6.35 -12.58
N LEU A 143 -6.29 -6.62 -11.34
CA LEU A 143 -7.01 -7.84 -10.97
C LEU A 143 -8.35 -8.00 -11.71
N PHE A 144 -8.99 -6.91 -12.15
CA PHE A 144 -10.21 -6.99 -12.96
C PHE A 144 -9.98 -7.67 -14.31
N SER A 145 -8.74 -7.76 -14.79
CA SER A 145 -8.40 -8.49 -16.01
C SER A 145 -8.43 -10.01 -15.81
N HIS A 146 -8.47 -10.51 -14.58
CA HIS A 146 -8.47 -11.93 -14.30
C HIS A 146 -9.76 -12.61 -14.81
N PRO A 147 -9.67 -13.80 -15.45
CA PRO A 147 -10.82 -14.47 -16.07
C PRO A 147 -11.94 -14.77 -15.06
N SER A 148 -11.59 -15.17 -13.84
CA SER A 148 -12.53 -15.58 -12.80
C SER A 148 -13.30 -14.42 -12.15
N VAL A 149 -12.93 -13.17 -12.39
CA VAL A 149 -13.67 -12.02 -11.84
C VAL A 149 -15.01 -11.89 -12.58
N HIS A 150 -16.09 -11.73 -11.83
CA HIS A 150 -17.43 -11.61 -12.39
C HIS A 150 -17.54 -10.37 -13.33
N PRO A 151 -18.16 -10.48 -14.52
CA PRO A 151 -18.26 -9.37 -15.47
C PRO A 151 -18.90 -8.10 -14.88
N GLU A 152 -19.89 -8.25 -13.99
CA GLU A 152 -20.54 -7.12 -13.31
C GLU A 152 -19.56 -6.28 -12.49
N TYR A 153 -18.57 -6.91 -11.86
CA TYR A 153 -17.52 -6.20 -11.11
C TYR A 153 -16.57 -5.44 -12.05
N LYS A 154 -16.28 -5.99 -13.23
CA LYS A 154 -15.44 -5.35 -14.26
C LYS A 154 -16.11 -4.14 -14.88
N ASN A 155 -17.44 -4.12 -14.95
CA ASN A 155 -18.21 -3.04 -15.57
C ASN A 155 -18.73 -2.02 -14.55
N SER A 156 -18.77 -2.37 -13.27
CA SER A 156 -19.24 -1.49 -12.19
C SER A 156 -18.20 -0.43 -11.80
N ALA A 157 -18.57 0.83 -11.99
CA ALA A 157 -17.78 1.95 -11.50
C ALA A 157 -17.67 1.97 -9.97
N LEU A 158 -18.74 1.60 -9.26
CA LEU A 158 -18.72 1.51 -7.81
C LEU A 158 -17.68 0.48 -7.33
N THR A 159 -17.59 -0.68 -7.98
CA THR A 159 -16.62 -1.72 -7.60
C THR A 159 -15.19 -1.25 -7.82
N HIS A 160 -14.93 -0.48 -8.88
CA HIS A 160 -13.64 0.15 -9.13
C HIS A 160 -13.26 1.19 -8.06
N LEU A 161 -14.20 2.07 -7.70
CA LEU A 161 -13.99 3.07 -6.63
C LEU A 161 -13.70 2.40 -5.28
N ILE A 162 -14.49 1.38 -4.90
CA ILE A 162 -14.28 0.62 -3.67
C ILE A 162 -12.94 -0.10 -3.69
N THR A 163 -12.58 -0.73 -4.81
CA THR A 163 -11.31 -1.45 -4.96
C THR A 163 -10.11 -0.50 -4.84
N GLY A 164 -10.19 0.69 -5.45
CA GLY A 164 -9.16 1.71 -5.29
C GLY A 164 -9.02 2.22 -3.85
N ALA A 165 -10.14 2.45 -3.16
CA ALA A 165 -10.13 2.83 -1.74
C ALA A 165 -9.52 1.74 -0.85
N ILE A 166 -9.87 0.47 -1.08
CA ILE A 166 -9.30 -0.69 -0.38
C ILE A 166 -7.79 -0.77 -0.63
N ALA A 167 -7.37 -0.73 -1.89
CA ALA A 167 -5.96 -0.83 -2.27
C ALA A 167 -5.11 0.26 -1.61
N SER A 168 -5.66 1.46 -1.45
CA SER A 168 -4.98 2.59 -0.81
C SER A 168 -4.92 2.47 0.72
N ALA A 169 -6.06 2.23 1.39
CA ALA A 169 -6.17 2.51 2.83
C ALA A 169 -6.34 1.27 3.71
N ALA A 170 -6.69 0.10 3.14
CA ALA A 170 -7.12 -1.05 3.93
C ALA A 170 -6.09 -1.52 4.94
N GLY A 171 -4.79 -1.50 4.62
CA GLY A 171 -3.74 -1.95 5.53
C GLY A 171 -3.75 -1.23 6.88
N GLY A 172 -3.64 0.10 6.86
CA GLY A 172 -3.67 0.92 8.07
C GLY A 172 -5.03 0.87 8.77
N VAL A 173 -6.12 0.83 8.01
CA VAL A 173 -7.48 0.70 8.54
C VAL A 173 -7.64 -0.63 9.28
N SER A 174 -7.27 -1.76 8.70
CA SER A 174 -7.39 -3.09 9.29
C SER A 174 -6.60 -3.18 10.59
N VAL A 175 -5.32 -2.81 10.59
CA VAL A 175 -4.49 -2.85 11.82
C VAL A 175 -5.02 -1.91 12.89
N GLY A 176 -5.44 -0.71 12.52
CA GLY A 176 -6.05 0.24 13.45
C GLY A 176 -7.37 -0.25 14.02
N THR A 177 -8.16 -1.01 13.25
CA THR A 177 -9.46 -1.58 13.65
C THR A 177 -9.28 -2.72 14.65
N ILE A 178 -8.27 -3.58 14.46
CA ILE A 178 -8.00 -4.72 15.36
C ILE A 178 -7.06 -4.38 16.53
N GLY A 179 -6.72 -3.10 16.69
CA GLY A 179 -5.80 -2.66 17.75
C GLY A 179 -4.39 -3.24 17.61
N GLY A 180 -3.95 -3.57 16.39
CA GLY A 180 -2.71 -4.31 16.14
C GLY A 180 -1.41 -3.58 16.49
N PHE A 181 -1.51 -2.34 16.99
CA PHE A 181 -0.37 -1.55 17.49
C PHE A 181 -0.12 -1.75 18.99
N THR A 182 -0.95 -2.52 19.70
CA THR A 182 -0.80 -2.79 21.14
C THR A 182 -0.64 -4.28 21.41
N SER A 183 -0.20 -4.64 22.62
CA SER A 183 -0.07 -6.04 23.05
C SER A 183 -1.42 -6.73 23.23
N ASN A 184 -2.52 -5.98 23.34
CA ASN A 184 -3.88 -6.49 23.57
C ASN A 184 -4.73 -6.12 22.36
N TRP A 185 -4.87 -7.05 21.41
CA TRP A 185 -5.64 -6.83 20.20
C TRP A 185 -7.13 -6.75 20.55
N THR A 186 -7.79 -5.71 20.07
CA THR A 186 -9.20 -5.44 20.32
C THR A 186 -9.86 -5.01 19.03
N PHE A 187 -11.10 -5.43 18.81
CA PHE A 187 -11.88 -4.93 17.69
C PHE A 187 -12.52 -3.59 18.10
N GLY A 188 -12.18 -2.52 17.39
CA GLY A 188 -12.66 -1.19 17.68
C GLY A 188 -13.15 -0.47 16.43
N THR A 189 -13.54 0.80 16.61
CA THR A 189 -14.02 1.62 15.50
C THR A 189 -12.91 1.80 14.45
N PRO A 190 -13.19 1.53 13.17
CA PRO A 190 -12.24 1.77 12.09
C PRO A 190 -11.72 3.20 12.11
N PRO A 191 -10.42 3.46 11.86
CA PRO A 191 -9.83 4.79 12.02
C PRO A 191 -10.58 5.91 11.29
N PHE A 192 -11.10 5.63 10.09
CA PHE A 192 -11.84 6.59 9.27
C PHE A 192 -13.25 6.92 9.79
N LEU A 193 -13.77 6.14 10.75
CA LEU A 193 -15.06 6.36 11.41
C LEU A 193 -14.91 6.93 12.83
N ARG A 194 -13.68 7.15 13.31
CA ARG A 194 -13.44 7.70 14.65
C ARG A 194 -13.80 9.19 14.69
N ALA A 195 -14.31 9.63 15.85
CA ALA A 195 -14.48 11.05 16.11
C ALA A 195 -13.15 11.79 15.92
N GLY A 196 -13.16 12.87 15.13
CA GLY A 196 -11.96 13.65 14.82
C GLY A 196 -11.17 13.18 13.58
N ALA A 197 -11.56 12.10 12.90
CA ALA A 197 -10.92 11.71 11.64
C ALA A 197 -11.05 12.82 10.56
N GLY A 198 -12.24 13.42 10.48
CA GLY A 198 -12.54 14.50 9.54
C GLY A 198 -12.32 14.10 8.07
N TRP A 199 -12.36 15.08 7.17
CA TRP A 199 -12.08 14.85 5.76
C TRP A 199 -10.60 14.52 5.52
N ALA A 200 -9.69 15.18 6.25
CA ALA A 200 -8.25 15.00 6.12
C ALA A 200 -7.80 13.57 6.49
N GLY A 201 -8.35 13.00 7.57
CA GLY A 201 -8.05 11.63 8.01
C GLY A 201 -8.70 10.54 7.14
N THR A 202 -9.48 10.92 6.13
CA THR A 202 -10.08 9.99 5.15
C THR A 202 -9.54 10.20 3.73
N LEU A 203 -8.55 11.08 3.54
CA LEU A 203 -7.98 11.38 2.23
C LEU A 203 -7.42 10.15 1.51
N ASP A 204 -6.82 9.21 2.25
CA ASP A 204 -6.29 7.98 1.65
C ASP A 204 -7.39 7.13 0.99
N LEU A 205 -8.60 7.11 1.58
CA LEU A 205 -9.76 6.39 1.03
C LEU A 205 -10.28 7.10 -0.22
N TRP A 206 -10.49 8.41 -0.13
CA TRP A 206 -11.03 9.21 -1.23
C TRP A 206 -10.06 9.30 -2.41
N GLY A 207 -8.77 9.54 -2.13
CA GLY A 207 -7.72 9.54 -3.15
C GLY A 207 -7.61 8.18 -3.84
N GLY A 208 -7.65 7.09 -3.08
CA GLY A 208 -7.69 5.74 -3.62
C GLY A 208 -8.89 5.48 -4.53
N ALA A 209 -10.09 5.85 -4.08
CA ALA A 209 -11.30 5.75 -4.89
C ALA A 209 -11.22 6.57 -6.17
N LEU A 210 -10.74 7.82 -6.11
CA LEU A 210 -10.60 8.68 -7.27
C LEU A 210 -9.64 8.10 -8.31
N VAL A 211 -8.46 7.62 -7.90
CA VAL A 211 -7.54 6.92 -8.83
C VAL A 211 -8.16 5.64 -9.38
N GLY A 212 -8.97 4.96 -8.58
CA GLY A 212 -9.76 3.79 -8.96
C GLY A 212 -10.79 4.04 -10.06
N ASN A 213 -11.21 5.28 -10.29
CA ASN A 213 -12.31 5.60 -11.18
C ASN A 213 -12.08 5.06 -12.61
N PRO A 214 -13.00 4.22 -13.15
CA PRO A 214 -12.80 3.56 -14.45
C PRO A 214 -12.72 4.55 -15.62
N TYR A 215 -13.29 5.75 -15.50
CA TYR A 215 -13.21 6.79 -16.53
C TYR A 215 -11.82 7.43 -16.59
N LEU A 216 -11.15 7.58 -15.44
CA LEU A 216 -9.75 8.00 -15.38
C LEU A 216 -8.80 6.86 -15.77
N TRP A 217 -9.14 5.62 -15.39
CA TRP A 217 -8.38 4.42 -15.72
C TRP A 217 -8.36 4.10 -17.21
N LYS A 218 -9.53 4.01 -17.85
CA LYS A 218 -9.66 3.63 -19.27
C LYS A 218 -9.09 4.68 -20.22
N SER A 219 -9.20 5.96 -19.88
CA SER A 219 -8.75 7.07 -20.73
C SER A 219 -7.22 7.25 -20.76
N HIS A 220 -6.49 6.81 -19.73
CA HIS A 220 -5.06 7.12 -19.60
C HIS A 220 -4.14 5.89 -19.45
N TRP A 221 -4.62 4.78 -18.89
CA TRP A 221 -3.74 3.68 -18.44
C TRP A 221 -3.93 2.36 -19.19
N SER A 222 -5.15 2.04 -19.65
CA SER A 222 -5.43 0.75 -20.31
C SER A 222 -4.63 0.43 -21.58
N PRO A 223 -4.13 1.41 -22.38
CA PRO A 223 -3.30 1.11 -23.54
C PRO A 223 -1.81 0.83 -23.22
N ARG A 224 -1.31 1.26 -22.05
CA ARG A 224 0.14 1.21 -21.73
C ARG A 224 0.57 0.03 -20.86
N PHE A 225 -0.39 -0.69 -20.28
CA PHE A 225 -0.13 -1.82 -19.38
C PHE A 225 -0.78 -3.14 -19.87
N ARG A 226 -1.09 -3.24 -21.16
CA ARG A 226 -1.35 -4.53 -21.84
C ARG A 226 -0.05 -5.13 -22.33
#